data_AF-A0A1L9MSZ7-F1
#
_entry.id   AF-A0A1L9MSZ7-F1
#
_cell.length_a   1.000
_cell.length_b   1.000
_cell.length_c   1.000
_cell.angle_alpha   90.00
_cell.angle_beta   90.00
_cell.angle_gamma   90.00
#
_symmetry.space_group_name_H-M   'P 1'
#
loop_
_entity.id
_entity.type
_entity.pdbx_description
1 polymer ?
#
loop_
_entity_poly.entity_id
_entity_poly.type
_entity_poly.pdbx_seq_one_letter_code
_entity_poly.pdbx_strand_id
1 'polypeptide(L)'
;MSITHIVMFQFKAEVSPEVIKDVCSRMLALKDNCIHPTSQKPYIQAASGGQDNSPEGIQVSDEGMSSLHIPITNIPKNGITHAFVVHFASADDRDYYVSKDPAHLTFVKSLDGIIEKAQAVDFIDRVY
;
A
#
# COMPACT_ATOMS: atom_id res chain seq x y z
N MET A 1 7.46 11.54 16.68
CA MET A 1 6.15 11.96 16.13
C MET A 1 5.56 10.76 15.40
N SER A 2 4.24 10.59 15.44
CA SER A 2 3.59 9.50 14.71
C SER A 2 3.76 9.71 13.21
N ILE A 3 4.01 8.62 12.49
CA ILE A 3 4.14 8.59 11.03
C ILE A 3 2.96 7.82 10.45
N THR A 4 2.34 8.39 9.43
CA THR A 4 1.44 7.66 8.53
C THR A 4 2.22 7.24 7.31
N HIS A 5 2.29 5.93 7.07
CA HIS A 5 2.87 5.30 5.90
C HIS A 5 1.74 4.85 4.98
N ILE A 6 1.73 5.32 3.74
CA ILE A 6 0.81 4.89 2.70
C ILE A 6 1.60 4.07 1.70
N VAL A 7 1.09 2.89 1.36
CA VAL A 7 1.59 2.11 0.22
C VAL A 7 0.47 1.81 -0.75
N MET A 8 0.77 1.99 -2.04
CA MET A 8 -0.15 1.92 -3.15
C MET A 8 0.36 0.92 -4.17
N PHE A 9 -0.53 0.06 -4.67
CA PHE A 9 -0.19 -1.01 -5.60
C PHE A 9 -1.04 -0.98 -6.87
N GLN A 10 -0.39 -1.28 -7.98
CA GLN A 10 -0.99 -1.80 -9.19
C GLN A 10 -0.50 -3.24 -9.37
N PHE A 11 -1.43 -4.20 -9.39
CA PHE A 11 -1.12 -5.57 -9.74
C PHE A 11 -1.03 -5.73 -11.25
N LYS A 12 -0.23 -6.69 -11.71
CA LYS A 12 -0.20 -7.07 -13.13
C LYS A 12 -1.55 -7.66 -13.56
N ALA A 13 -1.86 -7.53 -14.85
CA ALA A 13 -3.16 -7.91 -15.41
C ALA A 13 -3.43 -9.44 -15.30
N GLU A 14 -2.39 -10.25 -15.30
CA GLU A 14 -2.45 -11.71 -15.22
C GLU A 14 -2.64 -12.25 -13.78
N VAL A 15 -2.56 -11.39 -12.76
CA VAL A 15 -2.67 -11.84 -11.36
C VAL A 15 -4.13 -12.17 -11.05
N SER A 16 -4.38 -13.37 -10.52
CA SER A 16 -5.74 -13.80 -10.22
C SER A 16 -6.35 -13.04 -9.03
N PRO A 17 -7.68 -12.89 -8.97
CA PRO A 17 -8.36 -12.24 -7.83
C PRO A 17 -8.05 -12.90 -6.48
N GLU A 18 -7.84 -14.21 -6.45
CA GLU A 18 -7.50 -14.96 -5.24
C GLU A 18 -6.12 -14.58 -4.72
N VAL A 19 -5.13 -14.43 -5.62
CA VAL A 19 -3.78 -13.97 -5.28
C VAL A 19 -3.81 -12.53 -4.77
N ILE A 20 -4.57 -11.64 -5.44
CA ILE A 20 -4.75 -10.26 -4.99
C ILE A 20 -5.34 -10.23 -3.57
N LYS A 21 -6.42 -10.99 -3.33
CA LYS A 21 -7.06 -11.08 -2.01
C LYS A 21 -6.10 -11.59 -0.94
N ASP A 22 -5.31 -12.61 -1.24
CA ASP A 22 -4.29 -13.13 -0.33
C ASP A 22 -3.24 -12.07 0.02
N VAL A 23 -2.68 -11.39 -0.99
CA VAL A 23 -1.69 -10.31 -0.79
C VAL A 23 -2.26 -9.19 0.08
N CYS A 24 -3.47 -8.72 -0.23
CA CYS A 24 -4.14 -7.68 0.55
C CYS A 24 -4.37 -8.11 2.00
N SER A 25 -4.75 -9.38 2.22
CA SER A 25 -4.97 -9.94 3.56
C SER A 25 -3.65 -10.01 4.35
N ARG A 26 -2.56 -10.44 3.71
CA ARG A 26 -1.23 -10.49 4.32
C ARG A 26 -0.67 -9.11 4.63
N MET A 27 -0.90 -8.12 3.77
CA MET A 27 -0.52 -6.73 4.01
C MET A 27 -1.14 -6.20 5.31
N LEU A 28 -2.45 -6.41 5.49
CA LEU A 28 -3.15 -5.97 6.71
C LEU A 28 -2.72 -6.77 7.95
N ALA A 29 -2.43 -8.06 7.79
CA ALA A 29 -1.93 -8.91 8.87
C ALA A 29 -0.53 -8.50 9.38
N LEU A 30 0.24 -7.69 8.63
CA LEU A 30 1.51 -7.17 9.11
C LEU A 30 1.36 -6.39 10.41
N LYS A 31 0.20 -5.75 10.65
CA LYS A 31 -0.08 -5.05 11.91
C LYS A 31 0.20 -5.92 13.13
N ASP A 32 -0.20 -7.19 13.06
CA ASP A 32 -0.10 -8.13 14.18
C ASP A 32 1.17 -9.00 14.10
N ASN A 33 1.72 -9.18 12.89
CA ASN A 33 2.89 -10.04 12.65
C ASN A 33 4.24 -9.31 12.72
N CYS A 34 4.28 -7.98 12.57
CA CYS A 34 5.49 -7.20 12.75
C CYS A 34 5.73 -6.97 14.23
N ILE A 35 6.72 -7.67 14.79
CA ILE A 35 7.03 -7.68 16.22
C ILE A 35 8.33 -6.91 16.47
N HIS A 36 8.28 -5.94 17.38
CA HIS A 36 9.45 -5.13 17.69
C HIS A 36 10.46 -5.96 18.50
N PRO A 37 11.77 -5.95 18.13
CA PRO A 37 12.74 -6.92 18.64
C PRO A 37 13.00 -6.80 20.14
N THR A 38 12.93 -5.59 20.70
CA THR A 38 13.15 -5.37 22.15
C THR A 38 11.90 -5.62 22.99
N SER A 39 10.74 -5.10 22.58
CA SER A 39 9.51 -5.16 23.37
C SER A 39 8.75 -6.48 23.21
N GLN A 40 9.05 -7.25 22.15
CA GLN A 40 8.39 -8.51 21.80
C GLN A 40 6.87 -8.35 21.64
N LYS A 41 6.43 -7.18 21.16
CA LYS A 41 5.03 -6.84 20.91
C LYS A 41 4.85 -6.26 19.51
N PRO A 42 3.64 -6.36 18.93
CA PRO A 42 3.30 -5.61 17.73
C PRO A 42 3.51 -4.11 17.94
N TYR A 43 4.11 -3.43 16.96
CA TYR A 43 4.44 -2.00 17.05
C TYR A 43 3.76 -1.15 15.98
N ILE A 44 3.14 -1.78 14.98
CA ILE A 44 2.21 -1.10 14.08
C ILE A 44 0.93 -0.79 14.85
N GLN A 45 0.58 0.49 14.94
CA GLN A 45 -0.56 0.94 15.74
C GLN A 45 -1.89 0.60 15.06
N ALA A 46 -1.96 0.84 13.75
CA ALA A 46 -3.15 0.57 12.94
C ALA A 46 -2.74 0.27 11.49
N ALA A 47 -3.57 -0.52 10.80
CA ALA A 47 -3.46 -0.76 9.37
C ALA A 47 -4.87 -0.84 8.77
N SER A 48 -5.07 -0.22 7.61
CA SER A 48 -6.30 -0.30 6.81
C SER A 48 -5.95 -0.22 5.33
N GLY A 49 -6.86 -0.64 4.46
CA GLY A 49 -6.62 -0.58 3.03
C GLY A 49 -7.55 -1.47 2.22
N GLY A 50 -7.46 -1.37 0.90
CA GLY A 50 -8.32 -2.11 -0.01
C GLY A 50 -8.22 -1.61 -1.45
N GLN A 51 -9.18 -2.05 -2.25
CA GLN A 51 -9.31 -1.66 -3.65
C GLN A 51 -9.87 -0.24 -3.75
N ASP A 52 -9.33 0.54 -4.70
CA ASP A 52 -9.85 1.85 -5.05
C ASP A 52 -11.30 1.75 -5.59
N ASN A 53 -12.12 2.69 -5.12
CA ASN A 53 -13.51 2.87 -5.51
C ASN A 53 -13.86 4.35 -5.71
N SER A 54 -12.85 5.24 -5.85
CA SER A 54 -13.10 6.67 -6.03
C SER A 54 -13.74 6.94 -7.40
N PRO A 55 -14.82 7.75 -7.45
CA PRO A 55 -15.46 8.15 -8.70
C PRO A 55 -14.72 9.29 -9.43
N GLU A 56 -13.60 9.77 -8.90
CA GLU A 56 -12.92 10.97 -9.39
C GLU A 56 -12.13 10.75 -10.70
N GLY A 57 -11.80 9.50 -11.04
CA GLY A 57 -11.17 9.16 -12.32
C GLY A 57 -9.71 9.59 -12.47
N ILE A 58 -9.04 9.99 -11.38
CA ILE A 58 -7.65 10.48 -11.35
C ILE A 58 -6.61 9.39 -11.06
N GLN A 59 -6.97 8.11 -11.14
CA GLN A 59 -6.12 6.98 -10.77
C GLN A 59 -5.13 6.56 -11.87
N VAL A 60 -5.30 7.08 -13.08
CA VAL A 60 -4.43 6.77 -14.22
C VAL A 60 -3.13 7.56 -14.14
N SER A 61 -1.99 6.87 -14.28
CA SER A 61 -0.72 7.57 -14.47
C SER A 61 -0.47 7.78 -15.96
N ASP A 62 -0.77 8.99 -16.42
CA ASP A 62 -0.25 9.65 -17.62
C ASP A 62 0.15 8.74 -18.79
N GLU A 63 -0.84 8.39 -19.62
CA GLU A 63 -0.72 8.60 -21.06
C GLU A 63 -2.03 9.21 -21.58
N GLY A 64 -2.21 10.51 -21.36
CA GLY A 64 -3.32 11.26 -21.95
C GLY A 64 -4.22 11.94 -20.91
N MET A 65 -3.78 13.11 -20.47
CA MET A 65 -4.62 14.11 -19.82
C MET A 65 -5.92 14.30 -20.61
N SER A 66 -7.08 14.04 -20.01
CA SER A 66 -8.36 14.51 -20.55
C SER A 66 -9.09 15.34 -19.50
N SER A 67 -9.04 16.65 -19.69
CA SER A 67 -9.76 17.69 -18.96
C SER A 67 -11.26 17.76 -19.30
N LEU A 68 -11.86 16.67 -19.78
CA LEU A 68 -13.23 16.67 -20.32
C LEU A 68 -14.02 15.47 -19.83
N HIS A 69 -15.28 15.76 -19.47
CA HIS A 69 -16.34 14.83 -19.10
C HIS A 69 -16.54 13.78 -20.20
N ILE A 70 -15.84 12.64 -20.10
CA ILE A 70 -16.07 11.48 -20.97
C ILE A 70 -16.65 10.36 -20.09
N PRO A 71 -17.74 9.69 -20.53
CA PRO A 71 -18.39 8.65 -19.75
C PRO A 71 -17.43 7.49 -19.42
N ILE A 72 -17.36 7.17 -18.12
CA ILE A 72 -16.39 6.29 -17.45
C ILE A 72 -16.75 4.81 -17.65
N THR A 73 -16.83 4.33 -18.89
CA THR A 73 -17.22 2.92 -19.12
C THR A 73 -16.15 2.02 -19.71
N ASN A 74 -15.00 2.50 -20.19
CA ASN A 74 -14.03 1.64 -20.88
C ASN A 74 -12.53 2.08 -20.85
N ILE A 75 -12.07 2.81 -19.84
CA ILE A 75 -10.62 3.10 -19.73
C ILE A 75 -9.91 1.90 -19.08
N PRO A 76 -8.84 1.33 -19.69
CA PRO A 76 -8.03 0.32 -19.04
C PRO A 76 -7.49 0.86 -17.71
N LYS A 77 -7.52 0.04 -16.65
CA LYS A 77 -7.03 0.39 -15.30
C LYS A 77 -5.50 0.55 -15.29
N ASN A 78 -4.98 1.55 -15.98
CA ASN A 78 -3.57 1.87 -16.09
C ASN A 78 -3.12 2.77 -14.94
N GLY A 79 -3.11 2.23 -13.73
CA GLY A 79 -2.63 2.95 -12.57
C GLY A 79 -2.83 2.23 -11.25
N ILE A 80 -2.61 2.93 -10.15
CA ILE A 80 -2.77 2.38 -8.80
C ILE A 80 -4.21 1.92 -8.61
N THR A 81 -4.38 0.71 -8.08
CA THR A 81 -5.70 0.08 -7.87
C THR A 81 -5.99 -0.24 -6.42
N HIS A 82 -4.97 -0.25 -5.57
CA HIS A 82 -5.10 -0.57 -4.15
C HIS A 82 -4.24 0.39 -3.34
N ALA A 83 -4.72 0.76 -2.16
CA ALA A 83 -4.01 1.60 -1.21
C ALA A 83 -4.15 1.02 0.20
N PHE A 84 -3.08 1.16 0.98
CA PHE A 84 -3.00 0.75 2.37
C PHE A 84 -2.38 1.86 3.19
N VAL A 85 -2.91 2.08 4.38
CA VAL A 85 -2.45 3.07 5.35
C VAL A 85 -2.00 2.32 6.60
N VAL A 86 -0.81 2.63 7.07
CA VAL A 86 -0.16 2.03 8.24
C VAL A 86 0.28 3.15 9.17
N HIS A 87 0.00 3.01 10.46
CA HIS A 87 0.36 4.00 11.46
C HIS A 87 1.48 3.49 12.38
N PHE A 88 2.52 4.31 12.55
CA PHE A 88 3.64 4.06 13.44
C PHE A 88 3.68 5.13 14.55
N ALA A 89 4.13 4.74 15.74
CA ALA A 89 4.31 5.66 16.86
C ALA A 89 5.48 6.64 16.63
N SER A 90 6.48 6.20 15.87
CA SER A 90 7.74 6.90 15.67
C SER A 90 8.35 6.64 14.29
N ALA A 91 9.32 7.48 13.91
CA ALA A 91 10.11 7.25 12.71
C ALA A 91 11.01 6.01 12.85
N ASP A 92 11.56 5.74 14.04
CA ASP A 92 12.41 4.57 14.30
C ASP A 92 11.64 3.25 14.05
N ASP A 93 10.37 3.19 14.49
CA ASP A 93 9.47 2.07 14.23
C ASP A 93 9.25 1.87 12.72
N ARG A 94 8.94 2.95 11.99
CA ARG A 94 8.76 2.92 10.53
C ARG A 94 10.04 2.49 9.83
N ASP A 95 11.18 3.05 10.21
CA ASP A 95 12.48 2.76 9.60
C ASP A 95 12.87 1.30 9.83
N TYR A 96 12.63 0.77 11.04
CA TYR A 96 12.81 -0.65 11.33
C TYR A 96 11.88 -1.53 10.49
N TYR A 97 10.59 -1.19 10.40
CA TYR A 97 9.62 -1.88 9.55
C TYR A 97 10.10 -2.02 8.11
N VAL A 98 10.49 -0.90 7.48
CA VAL A 98 10.88 -0.91 6.06
C VAL A 98 12.21 -1.65 5.84
N SER A 99 13.18 -1.48 6.73
CA SER A 99 14.57 -1.90 6.45
C SER A 99 15.02 -3.20 7.09
N LYS A 100 14.39 -3.63 8.19
CA LYS A 100 14.91 -4.70 9.06
C LYS A 100 13.88 -5.76 9.45
N ASP A 101 12.60 -5.41 9.52
CA ASP A 101 11.59 -6.34 10.00
C ASP A 101 11.44 -7.56 9.07
N PRO A 102 11.72 -8.78 9.55
CA PRO A 102 11.73 -9.97 8.70
C PRO A 102 10.33 -10.32 8.16
N ALA A 103 9.25 -9.99 8.87
CA ALA A 103 7.89 -10.26 8.41
C ALA A 103 7.54 -9.34 7.23
N HIS A 104 7.85 -8.04 7.35
CA HIS A 104 7.69 -7.09 6.25
C HIS A 104 8.59 -7.43 5.06
N LEU A 105 9.87 -7.73 5.27
CA LEU A 105 10.78 -8.10 4.18
C LEU A 105 10.36 -9.38 3.45
N THR A 106 9.77 -10.34 4.17
CA THR A 106 9.18 -11.54 3.56
C THR A 106 7.95 -11.19 2.73
N PHE A 107 7.10 -10.28 3.23
CA PHE A 107 5.97 -9.77 2.47
C PHE A 107 6.43 -9.07 1.17
N VAL A 108 7.39 -8.15 1.22
CA VAL A 108 7.92 -7.45 0.04
C VAL A 108 8.46 -8.43 -1.00
N LYS A 109 9.20 -9.46 -0.57
CA LYS A 109 9.69 -10.50 -1.48
C LYS A 109 8.56 -11.27 -2.19
N SER A 110 7.44 -11.51 -1.49
CA SER A 110 6.28 -12.17 -2.10
C SER A 110 5.58 -11.33 -3.19
N LEU A 111 5.92 -10.04 -3.31
CA LEU A 111 5.39 -9.14 -4.32
C LEU A 111 6.17 -9.21 -5.65
N ASP A 112 7.32 -9.90 -5.67
CA ASP A 112 8.11 -10.04 -6.88
C ASP A 112 7.32 -10.78 -7.97
N GLY A 113 7.37 -10.24 -9.19
CA GLY A 113 6.63 -10.77 -10.32
C GLY A 113 5.13 -10.49 -10.35
N ILE A 114 4.48 -9.99 -9.28
CA ILE A 114 3.02 -9.74 -9.24
C ILE A 114 2.62 -8.25 -9.25
N ILE A 115 3.52 -7.36 -8.83
CA ILE A 115 3.28 -5.91 -8.83
C ILE A 115 3.80 -5.32 -10.13
N GLU A 116 2.95 -4.52 -10.79
CA GLU A 116 3.31 -3.69 -11.95
C GLU A 116 3.89 -2.35 -11.49
N LYS A 117 3.25 -1.73 -10.49
CA LYS A 117 3.65 -0.43 -9.93
C LYS A 117 3.43 -0.40 -8.42
N ALA A 118 4.40 0.15 -7.71
CA ALA A 118 4.28 0.45 -6.28
C ALA A 118 4.64 1.92 -6.02
N GLN A 119 3.96 2.53 -5.07
CA GLN A 119 4.30 3.86 -4.57
C GLN A 119 4.11 3.90 -3.07
N ALA A 120 5.09 4.44 -2.35
CA ALA A 120 5.02 4.67 -0.91
C ALA A 120 5.13 6.17 -0.62
N VAL A 121 4.32 6.63 0.34
CA VAL A 121 4.30 8.03 0.81
C VAL A 121 4.18 8.03 2.32
N ASP A 122 5.09 8.76 2.97
CA ASP A 122 5.10 8.89 4.43
C ASP A 122 4.95 10.35 4.81
N PHE A 123 4.13 10.62 5.82
CA PHE A 123 3.93 11.98 6.31
C PHE A 123 3.69 12.01 7.82
N ILE A 124 3.88 13.20 8.37
CA ILE A 124 3.44 13.57 9.71
C ILE A 124 2.20 14.44 9.52
N ASP A 125 1.13 14.13 10.25
CA ASP A 125 -0.12 14.88 10.17
C ASP A 125 0.14 16.38 10.37
N ARG A 126 -0.41 17.20 9.44
CA ARG A 126 -0.34 18.67 9.44
C ARG A 126 1.06 19.28 9.30
N VAL A 127 2.00 18.59 8.65
CA VAL A 127 3.29 19.17 8.20
C VAL A 127 3.24 19.41 6.68
N TYR A 128 3.62 20.61 6.23
CA TYR A 128 3.51 21.09 4.84
C TYR A 128 4.87 21.45 4.25
#